data_AF-A0A259S1U5-F1
#
_entry.id   AF-A0A259S1U5-F1
#
_cell.length_a   1.000
_cell.length_b   1.000
_cell.length_c   1.000
_cell.angle_alpha   90.00
_cell.angle_beta   90.00
_cell.angle_gamma   90.00
#
_symmetry.space_group_name_H-M   'P 1'
#
loop_
_entity.id
_entity.type
_entity.pdbx_description
1 polymer ?
#
loop_
_entity_poly.entity_id
_entity_poly.type
_entity_poly.pdbx_seq_one_letter_code
_entity_poly.pdbx_strand_id
1 'polypeptide(L)'
;MMKRLNALAPDFSANLQKLLDWSSVADASVQATVDEIIQAIRDEGDVALLRYTAKFDRLDLPTADALAFTREEIDASAARTSPELLAALTQAAARIRAYAEHQKMASWQFT
;
A
#
# COMPACT_ATOMS: atom_id res chain seq x y z
N MET A 1 -23.33 9.46 13.70
CA MET A 1 -23.31 9.79 15.14
C MET A 1 -22.17 9.03 15.80
N MET A 2 -21.31 9.68 16.58
CA MET A 2 -20.16 9.02 17.19
C MET A 2 -20.61 8.11 18.35
N LYS A 3 -20.24 6.83 18.32
CA LYS A 3 -20.53 5.89 19.43
C LYS A 3 -19.76 6.32 20.66
N ARG A 4 -20.45 6.40 21.80
CA ARG A 4 -19.86 6.66 23.13
C ARG A 4 -20.17 5.46 24.02
N LEU A 5 -19.16 4.95 24.72
CA LEU A 5 -19.31 3.86 25.68
C LEU A 5 -19.01 4.41 27.08
N ASN A 6 -19.69 3.90 28.09
CA ASN A 6 -19.42 4.19 29.50
C ASN A 6 -18.83 2.92 30.15
N ALA A 7 -17.61 3.00 30.68
CA ALA A 7 -16.92 1.88 31.32
C ALA A 7 -17.65 1.33 32.57
N LEU A 8 -18.57 2.09 33.15
CA LEU A 8 -19.38 1.69 34.30
C LEU A 8 -20.71 1.05 33.92
N ALA A 9 -21.06 1.04 32.63
CA ALA A 9 -22.31 0.45 32.19
C ALA A 9 -22.22 -1.09 32.25
N PRO A 10 -23.28 -1.79 32.69
CA PRO A 10 -23.27 -3.25 32.80
C PRO A 10 -23.09 -3.95 31.44
N ASP A 11 -23.41 -3.27 30.34
CA ASP A 11 -23.25 -3.74 28.96
C ASP A 11 -21.96 -3.25 28.28
N PHE A 12 -21.06 -2.58 29.02
CA PHE A 12 -19.82 -2.01 28.48
C PHE A 12 -18.98 -3.04 27.72
N SER A 13 -18.69 -4.19 28.31
CA SER A 13 -17.84 -5.22 27.69
C SER A 13 -18.43 -5.75 26.39
N ALA A 14 -19.75 -5.93 26.33
CA ALA A 14 -20.43 -6.39 25.11
C ALA A 14 -20.40 -5.31 24.02
N ASN A 15 -20.65 -4.05 24.38
CA ASN A 15 -20.60 -2.92 23.46
C ASN A 15 -19.19 -2.64 22.95
N LEU A 16 -18.17 -2.81 23.82
CA LEU A 16 -16.77 -2.69 23.46
C LEU A 16 -16.37 -3.82 22.52
N GLN A 17 -16.73 -5.06 22.83
CA GLN A 17 -16.48 -6.19 21.95
C GLN A 17 -17.08 -5.95 20.57
N LYS A 18 -18.33 -5.48 20.49
CA LYS A 18 -19.00 -5.14 19.22
C LYS A 18 -18.35 -3.97 18.48
N LEU A 19 -17.70 -3.05 19.20
CA LEU A 19 -16.95 -1.94 18.58
C LEU A 19 -15.60 -2.41 18.04
N LEU A 20 -14.97 -3.35 18.74
CA LEU A 20 -13.67 -3.94 18.38
C LEU A 20 -13.80 -5.08 17.37
N ASP A 21 -15.00 -5.65 17.21
CA ASP A 21 -15.33 -6.66 16.20
C ASP A 21 -15.36 -6.03 14.81
N TRP A 22 -14.17 -5.65 14.35
CA TRP A 22 -13.85 -5.40 12.95
C TRP A 22 -13.54 -6.75 12.32
N SER A 23 -14.55 -7.60 12.16
CA SER A 23 -14.44 -8.70 11.23
C SER A 23 -14.42 -8.10 9.82
N SER A 24 -13.23 -8.08 9.21
CA SER A 24 -13.13 -8.00 7.76
C SER A 24 -13.85 -9.23 7.23
N VAL A 25 -15.12 -9.07 6.82
CA VAL A 25 -15.76 -10.10 6.03
C VAL A 25 -14.93 -10.18 4.76
N ALA A 26 -14.08 -11.21 4.68
CA ALA A 26 -13.41 -11.54 3.44
C ALA A 26 -14.51 -11.90 2.46
N ASP A 27 -14.85 -10.96 1.59
CA ASP A 27 -15.83 -11.17 0.55
C ASP A 27 -15.31 -12.28 -0.37
N ALA A 28 -15.99 -13.42 -0.37
CA ALA A 28 -15.59 -14.59 -1.14
C ALA A 28 -15.50 -14.28 -2.65
N SER A 29 -16.26 -13.30 -3.15
CA SER A 29 -16.18 -12.86 -4.54
C SER A 29 -14.89 -12.09 -4.83
N VAL A 30 -14.44 -11.27 -3.87
CA VAL A 30 -13.15 -10.57 -3.97
C VAL A 30 -12.01 -11.57 -3.93
N GLN A 31 -12.07 -12.55 -3.02
CA GLN A 31 -11.08 -13.62 -2.94
C GLN A 31 -10.96 -14.37 -4.27
N ALA A 32 -12.08 -14.85 -4.82
CA ALA A 32 -12.10 -15.56 -6.10
C ALA A 32 -11.53 -14.71 -7.25
N THR A 33 -11.85 -13.40 -7.28
CA THR A 33 -11.33 -12.48 -8.31
C THR A 33 -9.81 -12.32 -8.20
N VAL A 34 -9.27 -12.19 -6.98
CA VAL A 34 -7.82 -12.07 -6.75
C VAL A 34 -7.10 -13.36 -7.13
N ASP A 35 -7.66 -14.52 -6.78
CA ASP A 35 -7.09 -15.83 -7.14
C ASP A 35 -7.03 -16.01 -8.67
N GLU A 36 -8.08 -15.61 -9.38
CA GLU A 36 -8.10 -15.60 -10.85
C GLU A 36 -7.00 -14.70 -11.44
N ILE A 37 -6.87 -13.47 -10.94
CA ILE A 37 -5.85 -12.51 -11.40
C ILE A 37 -4.45 -13.08 -11.18
N ILE A 38 -4.16 -13.59 -9.98
CA ILE A 38 -2.85 -14.16 -9.66
C ILE A 38 -2.53 -15.34 -10.58
N GLN A 39 -3.51 -16.23 -10.81
CA GLN A 39 -3.32 -17.39 -11.68
C GLN A 39 -3.06 -16.97 -13.14
N ALA A 40 -3.86 -16.04 -13.67
CA ALA A 40 -3.66 -15.50 -15.01
C ALA A 40 -2.30 -14.81 -15.18
N ILE A 41 -1.82 -14.05 -14.19
CA ILE A 41 -0.49 -13.43 -14.23
C ILE A 41 0.62 -14.48 -14.21
N ARG A 42 0.46 -15.57 -13.46
CA ARG A 42 1.44 -16.67 -13.44
C ARG A 42 1.51 -17.42 -14.76
N ASP A 43 0.37 -17.64 -15.40
CA ASP A 43 0.28 -18.45 -16.62
C ASP A 43 0.60 -17.62 -17.88
N GLU A 44 0.19 -16.36 -17.93
CA GLU A 44 0.24 -15.51 -19.13
C GLU A 44 1.21 -14.33 -19.03
N GLY A 45 1.75 -14.03 -17.84
CA GLY A 45 2.71 -12.94 -17.62
C GLY A 45 2.17 -11.57 -18.04
N ASP A 46 2.97 -10.86 -18.85
CA ASP A 46 2.71 -9.48 -19.28
C ASP A 46 1.39 -9.31 -20.05
N VAL A 47 0.91 -10.36 -20.73
CA VAL A 47 -0.37 -10.33 -21.44
C VAL A 47 -1.52 -10.17 -20.45
N ALA A 48 -1.50 -10.91 -19.35
CA ALA A 48 -2.49 -10.76 -18.28
C ALA A 48 -2.30 -9.43 -17.53
N LEU A 49 -1.05 -9.00 -17.32
CA LEU A 49 -0.75 -7.72 -16.66
C LEU A 49 -1.38 -6.55 -17.42
N LEU A 50 -1.10 -6.43 -18.71
CA LEU A 50 -1.65 -5.38 -19.57
C LEU A 50 -3.19 -5.44 -19.64
N ARG A 51 -3.76 -6.65 -19.71
CA ARG A 51 -5.21 -6.84 -19.70
C ARG A 51 -5.85 -6.33 -18.41
N TYR A 52 -5.26 -6.61 -17.25
CA TYR A 52 -5.80 -6.14 -15.97
C TYR A 52 -5.53 -4.65 -15.72
N THR A 53 -4.39 -4.11 -16.19
CA THR A 53 -4.13 -2.66 -16.22
C THR A 53 -5.20 -1.93 -17.04
N ALA A 54 -5.50 -2.39 -18.26
CA ALA A 54 -6.56 -1.79 -19.07
C ALA A 54 -7.95 -1.88 -18.40
N LYS A 55 -8.24 -3.02 -17.74
CA LYS A 55 -9.52 -3.26 -17.06
C LYS A 55 -9.72 -2.35 -15.84
N PHE A 56 -8.73 -2.27 -14.96
CA PHE A 56 -8.86 -1.64 -13.65
C PHE A 56 -8.37 -0.19 -13.65
N ASP A 57 -7.28 0.11 -14.35
CA ASP A 57 -6.65 1.43 -14.37
C ASP A 57 -7.11 2.27 -15.57
N ARG A 58 -7.84 1.67 -16.52
CA ARG A 58 -8.29 2.30 -17.77
C ARG A 58 -7.13 2.85 -18.60
N LEU A 59 -6.00 2.16 -18.54
CA LEU A 59 -4.77 2.52 -19.21
C LEU A 59 -4.37 1.43 -20.22
N ASP A 60 -4.45 1.76 -21.50
CA ASP A 60 -3.99 0.89 -22.59
C ASP A 60 -2.52 1.18 -22.90
N LEU A 61 -1.67 0.18 -22.72
CA LEU A 61 -0.23 0.27 -23.00
C LEU A 61 0.17 -0.72 -24.09
N PRO A 62 1.12 -0.37 -24.97
CA PRO A 62 1.56 -1.24 -26.04
C PRO A 62 2.41 -2.41 -25.53
N THR A 63 3.16 -2.22 -24.43
CA THR A 63 4.06 -3.20 -23.83
C THR A 63 4.13 -3.00 -22.32
N ALA A 64 4.49 -4.06 -21.58
CA ALA A 64 4.67 -3.99 -20.13
C ALA A 64 5.82 -3.07 -19.72
N ASP A 65 6.86 -2.91 -20.55
CA ASP A 65 7.96 -1.98 -20.30
C ASP A 65 7.49 -0.52 -20.14
N ALA A 66 6.36 -0.16 -20.76
CA ALA A 66 5.77 1.17 -20.63
C ALA A 66 5.14 1.45 -19.25
N LEU A 67 5.06 0.44 -18.37
CA LEU A 67 4.63 0.61 -16.97
C LEU A 67 5.73 1.23 -16.10
N ALA A 68 7.00 1.06 -16.47
CA ALA A 68 8.12 1.54 -15.68
C ALA A 68 8.41 3.01 -16.01
N PHE A 69 8.39 3.87 -15.00
CA PHE A 69 8.86 5.24 -15.15
C PHE A 69 10.37 5.29 -15.35
N THR A 70 10.79 6.07 -16.35
CA THR A 70 12.18 6.42 -16.59
C THR A 70 12.72 7.35 -15.50
N ARG A 71 14.04 7.43 -15.37
CA ARG A 71 14.66 8.35 -14.41
C ARG A 71 14.33 9.80 -14.77
N GLU A 72 14.29 10.10 -16.05
CA GLU A 72 14.01 11.41 -16.60
C GLU A 72 12.58 11.86 -16.27
N GLU A 73 11.59 10.97 -16.34
CA GLU A 73 10.20 11.27 -15.96
C GLU A 73 10.07 11.57 -14.46
N ILE A 74 10.81 10.84 -13.63
CA ILE A 74 10.86 11.05 -12.18
C ILE A 74 11.50 12.41 -11.88
N ASP A 75 12.68 12.69 -12.46
CA ASP A 75 13.41 13.94 -12.22
C ASP A 75 12.60 15.15 -12.74
N ALA A 76 11.94 15.03 -13.90
CA ALA A 76 11.04 16.06 -14.42
C ALA A 76 9.83 16.29 -13.51
N SER A 77 9.26 15.24 -12.91
CA SER A 77 8.15 15.36 -11.97
C SER A 77 8.59 16.01 -10.65
N ALA A 78 9.78 15.67 -10.16
CA ALA A 78 10.38 16.32 -9.00
C ALA A 78 10.63 17.82 -9.26
N ALA A 79 11.15 18.18 -10.44
CA ALA A 79 11.41 19.56 -10.82
C ALA A 79 10.13 20.42 -10.94
N ARG A 80 8.98 19.82 -11.25
CA ARG A 80 7.67 20.51 -11.29
C ARG A 80 7.00 20.65 -9.93
N THR A 81 7.53 20.01 -8.89
CA THR A 81 6.97 20.09 -7.53
C THR A 81 7.34 21.41 -6.89
N SER A 82 6.44 22.01 -6.10
CA SER A 82 6.75 23.28 -5.44
C SER A 82 7.95 23.13 -4.47
N PRO A 83 8.82 24.14 -4.36
CA PRO A 83 10.00 24.08 -3.49
C PRO A 83 9.65 23.76 -2.04
N GLU A 84 8.53 24.30 -1.54
CA GLU A 84 8.06 24.10 -0.16
C GLU A 84 7.65 22.65 0.09
N LEU A 85 6.90 22.05 -0.85
CA LEU A 85 6.49 20.65 -0.76
C LEU A 85 7.69 19.71 -0.88
N LEU A 86 8.61 20.00 -1.80
CA LEU A 86 9.83 19.20 -1.96
C LEU A 86 10.72 19.25 -0.71
N ALA A 87 10.85 20.42 -0.08
CA ALA A 87 11.57 20.58 1.18
C ALA A 87 10.90 19.78 2.32
N ALA A 88 9.56 19.83 2.42
CA ALA A 88 8.81 19.06 3.42
C ALA A 88 8.99 17.55 3.24
N LEU A 89 8.86 17.04 2.01
CA LEU A 89 9.08 15.62 1.69
C LEU A 89 10.52 15.18 1.99
N THR A 90 11.51 16.02 1.64
CA THR A 90 12.93 15.76 1.91
C THR A 90 13.20 15.68 3.41
N GLN A 91 12.63 16.59 4.20
CA GLN A 91 12.76 16.57 5.65
C GLN A 91 12.10 15.33 6.27
N ALA A 92 10.90 14.95 5.82
CA ALA A 92 10.23 13.73 6.28
C ALA A 92 11.07 12.48 5.96
N ALA A 93 11.57 12.37 4.73
CA ALA A 93 12.44 11.27 4.31
C ALA A 93 13.74 11.20 5.13
N ALA A 94 14.35 12.34 5.45
CA ALA A 94 15.55 12.41 6.30
C ALA A 94 15.27 11.88 7.72
N ARG A 95 14.13 12.24 8.32
CA ARG A 95 13.73 11.75 9.65
C ARG A 95 13.45 10.24 9.65
N ILE A 96 12.73 9.74 8.65
CA ILE A 96 12.45 8.30 8.49
C ILE A 96 13.78 7.53 8.35
N ARG A 97 14.68 7.99 7.47
CA ARG A 97 15.98 7.35 7.27
C ARG A 97 16.81 7.36 8.54
N ALA A 98 16.92 8.51 9.22
CA ALA A 98 17.66 8.62 10.46
C ALA A 98 17.18 7.58 11.48
N TYR A 99 15.87 7.43 11.67
CA TYR A 99 15.33 6.43 12.59
C TYR A 99 15.58 4.99 12.11
N ALA A 100 15.35 4.69 10.83
CA ALA A 100 15.56 3.36 10.25
C ALA A 100 17.02 2.88 10.35
N GLU A 101 18.00 3.79 10.19
CA GLU A 101 19.41 3.45 10.37
C GLU A 101 19.72 3.00 11.81
N HIS A 102 19.02 3.53 12.82
CA HIS A 102 19.18 3.05 14.21
C HIS A 102 18.54 1.68 14.44
N GLN A 103 17.59 1.26 13.59
CA GLN A 103 16.95 -0.07 13.66
C GLN A 103 17.72 -1.14 12.88
N LYS A 104 18.72 -0.75 12.08
CA LYS A 104 19.50 -1.67 11.26
C LYS A 104 20.23 -2.67 12.15
N MET A 105 19.89 -3.95 12.00
CA MET A 105 20.55 -5.03 12.73
C MET A 105 22.00 -5.15 12.26
N ALA A 106 22.94 -5.19 13.21
CA ALA A 106 24.31 -5.55 12.93
C ALA A 106 24.44 -7.08 12.80
N SER A 107 25.28 -7.53 11.85
CA SER A 107 25.77 -8.90 11.87
C SER A 107 26.56 -9.16 13.16
N TRP A 108 26.61 -10.40 13.61
CA TRP A 108 27.35 -10.81 14.81
C TRP A 108 28.34 -11.91 14.47
N GLN A 109 29.41 -12.00 15.27
CA GLN A 109 30.40 -13.07 15.23
C GLN A 109 30.70 -13.50 16.67
N PHE A 110 31.03 -14.76 16.86
CA PHE A 110 31.45 -15.33 18.15
C PHE A 110 32.78 -16.07 17.97
N THR A 111 33.61 -16.06 19.01
CA THR A 111 34.89 -16.78 19.13
C THR A 111 34.82 -17.77 20.27
#